data_AF-A0A6B3GG29-F1
#
_entry.id   AF-A0A6B3GG29-F1
#
_cell.length_a   1.000
_cell.length_b   1.000
_cell.length_c   1.000
_cell.angle_alpha   90.00
_cell.angle_beta   90.00
_cell.angle_gamma   90.00
#
_symmetry.space_group_name_H-M   'P 1'
#
loop_
_entity.id
_entity.type
_entity.pdbx_description
1 polymer ?
#
loop_
_entity_poly.entity_id
_entity_poly.type
_entity_poly.pdbx_seq_one_letter_code
_entity_poly.pdbx_strand_id
1 'polypeptide(L)'
;AYDVMGSKHLGADLNLAWPTAQVAVMGAQGAVNILHRRTIAAAENPDATRAELMADYEDALLNPYVAAERGYVDAVIMPSDT
;
A
#
# COMPACT_ATOMS: atom_id res chain seq x y z
N ALA A 1 -10.88 0.35 -4.25
CA ALA A 1 -11.10 -0.79 -5.18
C ALA A 1 -10.87 -2.12 -4.50
N TYR A 2 -9.78 -2.29 -3.73
CA TYR A 2 -9.44 -3.50 -2.95
C TYR A 2 -10.64 -4.19 -2.28
N ASP A 3 -11.40 -3.47 -1.45
CA ASP A 3 -12.48 -4.09 -0.66
C ASP A 3 -13.52 -4.82 -1.52
N VAL A 4 -13.85 -4.25 -2.68
CA VAL A 4 -14.90 -4.75 -3.58
C VAL A 4 -14.43 -5.97 -4.39
N MET A 5 -13.13 -6.17 -4.52
CA MET A 5 -12.54 -7.26 -5.32
C MET A 5 -12.43 -8.56 -4.51
N GLY A 6 -13.52 -8.97 -3.84
CA GLY A 6 -13.55 -10.21 -3.06
C GLY A 6 -12.61 -10.18 -1.85
N SER A 7 -12.53 -9.04 -1.15
CA SER A 7 -11.72 -8.96 0.06
C SER A 7 -12.25 -9.86 1.17
N LYS A 8 -11.40 -10.19 2.15
CA LYS A 8 -11.81 -10.93 3.35
C LYS A 8 -12.91 -10.20 4.13
N HIS A 9 -12.97 -8.87 4.03
CA HIS A 9 -14.03 -8.05 4.62
C HIS A 9 -15.41 -8.29 3.98
N LEU A 10 -15.45 -8.82 2.75
CA LEU A 10 -16.68 -9.23 2.08
C LEU A 10 -16.98 -10.74 2.21
N GLY A 11 -16.23 -11.46 3.04
CA GLY A 11 -16.47 -12.87 3.33
C GLY A 11 -15.74 -13.85 2.41
N ALA A 12 -14.67 -13.42 1.74
CA ALA A 12 -13.82 -14.36 1.01
C ALA A 12 -13.16 -15.37 1.97
N ASP A 13 -13.26 -16.65 1.65
CA ASP A 13 -12.75 -17.75 2.48
C ASP A 13 -11.22 -17.76 2.54
N LEU A 14 -10.56 -17.48 1.41
CA LEU A 14 -9.11 -17.57 1.27
C LEU A 14 -8.59 -16.46 0.36
N ASN A 15 -7.68 -15.65 0.90
CA ASN A 15 -7.06 -14.50 0.25
C ASN A 15 -5.55 -14.70 0.14
N LEU A 16 -5.04 -14.78 -1.08
CA LEU A 16 -3.62 -14.91 -1.37
C LEU A 16 -3.09 -13.63 -1.98
N ALA A 17 -1.83 -13.30 -1.69
CA ALA A 17 -1.13 -12.21 -2.34
C ALA A 17 0.22 -12.69 -2.89
N TRP A 18 0.62 -12.17 -4.04
CA TRP A 18 2.01 -12.30 -4.48
C TRP A 18 2.89 -11.27 -3.79
N PRO A 19 4.22 -11.49 -3.70
CA PRO A 19 5.17 -10.50 -3.16
C PRO A 19 5.11 -9.14 -3.85
N THR A 20 4.65 -9.10 -5.11
CA THR A 20 4.49 -7.89 -5.92
C THR A 20 3.15 -7.17 -5.70
N ALA A 21 2.24 -7.72 -4.89
CA ALA A 21 0.94 -7.11 -4.65
C ALA A 21 1.05 -5.86 -3.77
N GLN A 22 0.39 -4.78 -4.17
CA GLN A 22 0.36 -3.52 -3.43
C GLN A 22 -1.02 -3.36 -2.79
N VAL A 23 -1.11 -3.57 -1.47
CA VAL A 23 -2.36 -3.48 -0.72
C VAL A 23 -2.34 -2.22 0.14
N ALA A 24 -2.93 -1.14 -0.38
CA ALA A 24 -3.00 0.16 0.29
C ALA A 24 -4.36 0.84 0.09
N VAL A 25 -4.69 1.81 0.95
CA VAL A 25 -5.93 2.60 0.87
C VAL A 25 -6.00 3.40 -0.44
N MET A 26 -4.86 3.96 -0.86
CA MET A 26 -4.68 4.68 -2.12
C MET A 26 -3.20 4.65 -2.54
N GLY A 27 -2.91 5.10 -3.77
CA GLY A 27 -1.54 5.21 -4.26
C GLY A 27 -0.71 6.27 -3.51
N ALA A 28 0.61 6.09 -3.51
CA ALA A 28 1.55 6.89 -2.72
C ALA A 28 1.43 8.40 -2.98
N GLN A 29 1.31 8.82 -4.25
CA GLN A 29 1.15 10.24 -4.59
C GLN A 29 -0.09 10.88 -3.93
N GLY A 30 -1.22 10.17 -3.92
CA GLY A 30 -2.45 10.65 -3.29
C GLY A 30 -2.30 10.73 -1.77
N ALA A 31 -1.73 9.67 -1.17
CA ALA A 31 -1.54 9.58 0.27
C ALA A 31 -0.58 10.67 0.79
N VAL A 32 0.59 10.81 0.17
CA VAL A 32 1.63 11.77 0.59
C VAL A 32 1.16 13.21 0.46
N ASN A 33 0.42 13.55 -0.60
CA ASN A 33 -0.13 14.90 -0.76
C ASN A 33 -1.17 15.26 0.31
N ILE A 34 -1.84 14.29 0.90
CA ILE A 34 -2.80 14.51 2.01
C ILE A 34 -2.06 14.53 3.35
N LEU A 35 -1.25 13.50 3.63
CA LEU A 35 -0.54 13.31 4.91
C LEU A 35 0.50 14.39 5.17
N HIS A 36 1.29 14.74 4.15
CA HIS A 36 2.44 15.64 4.26
C HIS A 36 2.20 16.99 3.57
N ARG A 37 0.94 17.36 3.31
CA ARG A 37 0.57 18.61 2.62
C ARG A 37 1.34 19.84 3.13
N ARG A 38 1.42 19.99 4.46
CA ARG A 38 2.08 21.14 5.10
C ARG A 38 3.60 21.06 5.00
N THR A 39 4.17 19.87 5.20
CA THR A 39 5.61 19.63 5.11
C THR A 39 6.12 19.91 3.70
N ILE A 40 5.42 19.41 2.69
CA ILE A 40 5.77 19.64 1.28
C ILE A 40 5.63 21.12 0.91
N ALA A 41 4.59 21.79 1.39
CA ALA A 41 4.38 23.21 1.11
C ALA A 41 5.42 24.13 1.80
N ALA A 42 6.00 23.69 2.92
CA ALA A 42 7.02 24.44 3.65
C ALA A 42 8.46 24.08 3.26
N ALA A 43 8.65 23.07 2.41
CA ALA A 43 9.97 22.62 1.99
C ALA A 43 10.61 23.60 1.00
N GLU A 44 11.94 23.75 1.07
CA GLU A 44 12.71 24.53 0.09
C GLU A 44 12.63 23.92 -1.31
N ASN A 45 12.54 22.60 -1.39
CA ASN A 45 12.29 21.85 -2.63
C ASN A 45 11.09 20.91 -2.46
N PRO A 46 9.86 21.39 -2.72
CA PRO A 46 8.64 20.60 -2.57
C PRO A 46 8.61 19.35 -3.43
N ASP A 47 9.18 19.39 -4.63
CA ASP A 47 9.14 18.26 -5.56
C ASP A 47 10.08 17.13 -5.14
N ALA A 48 11.30 17.49 -4.71
CA ALA A 48 12.23 16.51 -4.15
C ALA A 48 11.69 15.88 -2.85
N THR A 49 11.16 16.72 -1.95
CA THR A 49 10.57 16.25 -0.68
C THR A 49 9.38 15.32 -0.93
N ARG A 50 8.54 15.64 -1.93
CA ARG A 50 7.42 14.77 -2.31
C ARG A 50 7.91 13.42 -2.84
N ALA A 51 8.94 13.43 -3.69
CA ALA A 51 9.49 12.19 -4.26
C ALA A 51 10.07 11.27 -3.19
N GLU A 52 10.79 11.83 -2.22
CA GLU A 52 11.34 11.08 -1.08
C GLU A 52 10.22 10.47 -0.22
N LEU A 53 9.24 11.28 0.19
CA LEU A 53 8.10 10.80 0.97
C LEU A 53 7.25 9.76 0.21
N MET A 54 7.18 9.86 -1.12
CA MET A 54 6.52 8.85 -1.95
C MET A 54 7.29 7.53 -1.91
N ALA A 55 8.61 7.55 -2.09
CA ALA A 55 9.44 6.35 -2.01
C ALA A 55 9.31 5.67 -0.64
N ASP A 56 9.39 6.46 0.45
CA ASP A 56 9.22 5.94 1.81
C ASP A 56 7.83 5.30 2.03
N TYR A 57 6.78 5.93 1.50
CA TYR A 57 5.42 5.41 1.60
C TYR A 57 5.26 4.12 0.79
N GLU A 58 5.89 4.03 -0.40
CA GLU A 58 5.88 2.83 -1.22
C GLU A 58 6.58 1.66 -0.53
N ASP A 59 7.78 1.88 -0.03
CA ASP A 59 8.57 0.85 0.66
C ASP A 59 7.89 0.37 1.94
N ALA A 60 7.34 1.30 2.73
CA ALA A 60 6.73 0.97 4.01
C ALA A 60 5.34 0.33 3.87
N LEU A 61 4.52 0.80 2.91
CA LEU A 61 3.08 0.51 2.90
C LEU A 61 2.55 -0.08 1.59
N LEU A 62 3.23 0.05 0.46
CA LEU A 62 2.80 -0.60 -0.80
C LEU A 62 3.38 -2.01 -0.90
N ASN A 63 3.07 -2.84 0.08
CA ASN A 63 3.45 -4.24 0.12
C ASN A 63 2.30 -5.09 0.70
N PRO A 64 2.29 -6.42 0.46
CA PRO A 64 1.21 -7.26 0.93
C PRO A 64 1.37 -7.66 2.41
N TYR A 65 2.56 -7.41 2.99
CA TYR A 65 2.93 -7.93 4.31
C TYR A 65 2.14 -7.25 5.42
N VAL A 66 1.89 -5.94 5.32
CA VAL A 66 1.04 -5.23 6.29
C VAL A 66 -0.39 -5.80 6.31
N ALA A 67 -0.91 -6.19 5.15
CA ALA A 67 -2.22 -6.82 5.04
C ALA A 67 -2.20 -8.26 5.58
N ALA A 68 -1.10 -8.99 5.39
CA ALA A 68 -0.92 -10.33 5.93
C ALA A 68 -0.80 -10.33 7.47
N GLU A 69 -0.03 -9.39 8.05
CA GLU A 69 0.10 -9.23 9.51
C GLU A 69 -1.24 -8.95 10.20
N ARG A 70 -2.15 -8.27 9.50
CA ARG A 70 -3.52 -7.99 9.97
C ARG A 70 -4.50 -9.12 9.68
N GLY A 71 -4.06 -10.20 9.04
CA GLY A 71 -4.88 -11.35 8.67
C GLY A 71 -5.87 -11.08 7.53
N TYR A 72 -5.70 -9.99 6.77
CA TYR A 72 -6.56 -9.68 5.61
C TYR A 72 -6.17 -10.50 4.38
N VAL A 73 -4.91 -10.94 4.34
CA VAL A 73 -4.36 -11.92 3.41
C VAL A 73 -3.91 -13.12 4.24
N ASP A 74 -4.31 -14.32 3.84
CA ASP A 74 -3.99 -15.57 4.55
C ASP A 74 -2.55 -16.00 4.32
N ALA A 75 -2.02 -15.79 3.11
CA ALA A 75 -0.62 -16.08 2.80
C ALA A 75 -0.09 -15.19 1.67
N VAL A 76 1.21 -14.87 1.77
CA VAL A 76 1.98 -14.32 0.65
C VAL A 76 2.72 -15.50 -0.02
N ILE A 77 2.39 -15.78 -1.28
CA ILE A 77 2.91 -16.95 -2.03
C ILE A 77 3.67 -16.51 -3.28
N MET A 78 4.65 -17.31 -3.71
CA MET A 78 5.32 -17.04 -4.98
C MET A 78 4.32 -17.20 -6.15
N PRO A 79 4.46 -16.41 -7.24
CA PRO A 79 3.59 -16.57 -8.41
C PRO A 79 3.58 -17.97 -9.01
N SER A 80 4.67 -18.73 -8.86
CA SER A 80 4.78 -20.12 -9.31
C SER A 80 3.94 -21.11 -8.52
N ASP A 81 3.50 -20.72 -7.32
CA ASP A 81 2.85 -21.60 -6.34
C ASP A 81 1.33 -21.35 -6.28
N THR A 82 0.80 -20.67 -7.30
CA THR A 82 -0.65 -20.44 -7.51
C THR A 82 -1.25 -21.60 -8.29
#